data_AF-A0A966IIG1-F1
#
_entry.id   AF-A0A966IIG1-F1
#
_cell.length_a   1.000
_cell.length_b   1.000
_cell.length_c   1.000
_cell.angle_alpha   90.00
_cell.angle_beta   90.00
_cell.angle_gamma   90.00
#
_symmetry.space_group_name_H-M   'P 1'
#
loop_
_entity.id
_entity.type
_entity.pdbx_description
1 polymer ?
#
loop_
_entity_poly.entity_id
_entity_poly.type
_entity_poly.pdbx_seq_one_letter_code
_entity_poly.pdbx_strand_id
1 'polypeptide(L)'
;MKKIKVLDLMTKRHGISRMRAAEVLNKLDNELENCRRITDELNELANEKSNTTEVSTSYLFQAERYLVMKLMAQKEILLNRQDYLSDEISSASKNVSAIQSKIDFINELKLQKLGELKAKQQDFEEQELQTMKKR
;
A
#
# COMPACT_ATOMS: atom_id res chain seq x y z
N MET A 1 27.92 -18.74 9.63
CA MET A 1 28.02 -17.76 8.52
C MET A 1 27.10 -18.06 7.32
N LYS A 2 27.21 -19.21 6.63
CA LYS A 2 26.39 -19.51 5.41
C LYS A 2 24.87 -19.33 5.62
N LYS A 3 24.31 -19.81 6.74
CA LYS A 3 22.88 -19.67 7.07
C LYS A 3 22.44 -18.20 7.24
N ILE A 4 23.26 -17.36 7.88
CA ILE A 4 22.98 -15.92 8.04
C ILE A 4 22.97 -15.22 6.69
N LYS A 5 23.93 -15.54 5.81
CA LYS A 5 23.98 -15.00 4.44
C LYS A 5 22.72 -15.36 3.63
N VAL A 6 22.17 -16.56 3.82
CA VAL A 6 20.89 -16.95 3.20
C VAL A 6 19.74 -16.10 3.74
N LEU A 7 19.66 -15.88 5.05
CA LEU A 7 18.65 -15.00 5.66
C LEU A 7 18.76 -13.57 5.11
N ASP A 8 19.98 -13.04 4.96
CA ASP A 8 20.20 -11.70 4.37
C ASP A 8 19.68 -11.60 2.94
N LEU A 9 19.92 -12.63 2.12
CA LEU A 9 19.42 -12.68 0.75
C LEU A 9 17.89 -12.78 0.72
N MET A 10 17.29 -13.55 1.64
CA MET A 10 15.83 -13.64 1.77
C MET A 10 15.23 -12.29 2.18
N THR A 11 15.80 -11.59 3.17
CA THR A 11 15.38 -10.25 3.58
C THR A 11 15.43 -9.27 2.41
N LYS A 12 16.53 -9.25 1.63
CA LYS A 12 16.65 -8.39 0.45
C LYS A 12 15.59 -8.70 -0.61
N ARG A 13 15.34 -9.99 -0.89
CA ARG A 13 14.32 -10.43 -1.85
C ARG A 13 12.92 -9.96 -1.41
N HIS A 14 12.57 -10.13 -0.15
CA HIS A 14 11.28 -9.69 0.38
C HIS A 14 11.18 -8.16 0.43
N GLY A 15 12.28 -7.44 0.69
CA GLY A 15 12.34 -5.98 0.60
C GLY A 15 11.98 -5.46 -0.79
N ILE A 16 12.50 -6.08 -1.86
CA ILE A 16 12.12 -5.76 -3.25
C ILE A 16 10.64 -6.06 -3.49
N SER A 17 10.15 -7.20 -3.01
CA SER A 17 8.73 -7.55 -3.13
C SER A 17 7.82 -6.55 -2.43
N ARG A 18 8.21 -6.06 -1.25
CA ARG A 18 7.47 -5.07 -0.48
C ARG A 18 7.41 -3.73 -1.21
N MET A 19 8.54 -3.29 -1.78
CA MET A 19 8.61 -2.06 -2.57
C MET A 19 7.65 -2.10 -3.75
N ARG A 20 7.65 -3.19 -4.52
CA ARG A 20 6.71 -3.37 -5.65
C ARG A 20 5.25 -3.38 -5.18
N ALA A 21 4.95 -4.03 -4.06
CA ALA A 21 3.60 -4.04 -3.52
C ALA A 21 3.15 -2.63 -3.06
N ALA A 22 4.06 -1.86 -2.46
CA ALA A 22 3.79 -0.48 -2.07
C ALA A 22 3.61 0.46 -3.29
N GLU A 23 4.32 0.22 -4.39
CA GLU A 23 4.09 0.96 -5.64
C GLU A 23 2.68 0.72 -6.21
N VAL A 24 2.16 -0.51 -6.12
CA VAL A 24 0.77 -0.80 -6.52
C VAL A 24 -0.21 -0.07 -5.61
N LEU A 25 0.00 -0.11 -4.29
CA LEU A 25 -0.82 0.61 -3.32
C LEU A 25 -0.88 2.11 -3.64
N ASN A 26 0.27 2.74 -3.84
CA ASN A 26 0.34 4.17 -4.20
C ASN A 26 -0.39 4.50 -5.50
N LYS A 27 -0.37 3.60 -6.51
CA LYS A 27 -1.11 3.81 -7.75
C LYS A 27 -2.63 3.78 -7.51
N LEU A 28 -3.11 2.84 -6.69
CA LEU A 28 -4.52 2.74 -6.32
C LEU A 28 -4.97 3.97 -5.51
N ASP A 29 -4.18 4.42 -4.54
CA ASP A 29 -4.46 5.63 -3.76
C ASP A 29 -4.54 6.87 -4.65
N ASN A 30 -3.61 7.03 -5.60
CA ASN A 30 -3.63 8.14 -6.55
C ASN A 30 -4.85 8.08 -7.48
N GLU A 31 -5.27 6.89 -7.92
CA GLU A 31 -6.48 6.73 -8.72
C GLU A 31 -7.73 7.09 -7.93
N LEU A 32 -7.82 6.64 -6.67
CA LEU A 32 -8.93 6.96 -5.77
C LEU A 32 -9.06 8.47 -5.56
N GLU A 33 -7.94 9.16 -5.33
CA GLU A 33 -7.93 10.60 -5.14
C GLU A 33 -8.35 11.35 -6.42
N ASN A 34 -7.92 10.89 -7.58
CA ASN A 34 -8.39 11.45 -8.85
C ASN A 34 -9.90 11.22 -9.04
N CYS A 35 -10.43 10.05 -8.69
CA CYS A 35 -11.86 9.78 -8.75
C CYS A 35 -12.66 10.72 -7.82
N ARG A 36 -12.16 10.98 -6.61
CA ARG A 36 -12.77 11.94 -5.67
C ARG A 36 -12.81 13.34 -6.26
N ARG A 37 -11.66 13.83 -6.73
CA ARG A 37 -11.57 15.16 -7.34
C ARG A 37 -12.55 15.33 -8.51
N ILE A 38 -12.59 14.38 -9.45
CA ILE A 38 -13.51 14.45 -10.59
C ILE A 38 -14.98 14.38 -10.12
N THR A 39 -15.28 13.60 -9.09
CA THR A 39 -16.64 13.51 -8.52
C THR A 39 -17.10 14.85 -7.95
N ASP A 40 -16.19 15.59 -7.30
CA ASP A 40 -16.46 16.92 -6.77
C ASP A 40 -16.62 17.94 -7.90
N GLU A 41 -15.74 17.93 -8.90
CA GLU A 41 -15.84 18.77 -10.11
C GLU A 41 -17.19 18.56 -10.84
N LEU A 42 -17.66 17.31 -10.96
CA LEU A 42 -18.97 17.00 -11.56
C LEU A 42 -20.14 17.53 -10.72
N ASN A 43 -20.02 17.54 -9.39
CA ASN A 43 -21.05 18.11 -8.52
C ASN A 43 -21.12 19.63 -8.66
N GLU A 44 -19.97 20.29 -8.65
CA GLU A 44 -19.89 21.74 -8.85
C GLU A 44 -20.50 22.12 -10.19
N LEU A 45 -20.11 21.46 -11.28
CA LEU A 45 -20.64 21.72 -12.62
C LEU A 45 -22.16 21.51 -12.71
N ALA A 46 -22.68 20.45 -12.07
CA ALA A 46 -24.12 20.20 -12.05
C ALA A 46 -24.90 21.25 -11.23
N ASN A 47 -24.31 21.73 -10.14
CA ASN A 47 -24.89 22.79 -9.31
C ASN A 47 -24.89 24.13 -10.05
N GLU A 48 -23.79 24.50 -10.72
CA GLU A 48 -23.71 25.69 -11.57
C GLU A 48 -24.80 25.69 -12.65
N LYS A 49 -24.97 24.56 -13.34
CA LYS A 49 -26.00 24.43 -14.39
C LYS A 49 -27.42 24.45 -13.85
N SER A 50 -27.64 23.92 -12.64
CA SER A 50 -28.97 23.93 -12.02
C SER A 50 -29.38 25.31 -11.48
N ASN A 51 -28.40 26.17 -11.17
CA ASN A 51 -28.61 27.51 -10.60
C ASN A 51 -28.52 28.64 -11.64
N THR A 52 -28.36 28.32 -12.93
CA THR A 52 -28.30 29.33 -13.99
C THR A 52 -29.68 29.93 -14.23
N THR A 53 -29.89 31.18 -13.82
CA THR A 53 -31.18 31.90 -13.89
C THR A 53 -31.41 32.69 -15.17
N GLU A 54 -30.58 32.49 -16.20
CA GLU A 54 -30.70 33.21 -17.47
C GLU A 54 -32.01 32.87 -18.21
N VAL A 55 -32.51 33.82 -19.00
CA VAL A 55 -33.70 33.62 -19.84
C VAL A 55 -33.35 32.59 -20.92
N SER A 56 -33.66 31.33 -20.62
CA SER A 56 -33.31 30.17 -21.43
C SER A 56 -34.43 29.88 -22.44
N THR A 57 -34.06 29.65 -23.70
CA THR A 57 -35.01 29.10 -24.68
C THR A 57 -35.41 27.68 -24.28
N SER A 58 -36.61 27.22 -24.65
CA SER A 58 -37.06 25.85 -24.33
C SER A 58 -36.07 24.76 -24.76
N TYR A 59 -35.35 24.97 -25.86
CA TYR A 59 -34.32 24.04 -26.33
C TYR A 59 -33.08 24.04 -25.42
N LEU A 60 -32.61 25.21 -25.01
CA LEU A 60 -31.47 25.35 -24.11
C LEU A 60 -31.76 24.70 -22.74
N PHE A 61 -32.95 24.94 -22.19
CA PHE A 61 -33.40 24.30 -20.94
C PHE A 61 -33.40 22.76 -21.03
N GLN A 62 -33.87 22.20 -22.15
CA GLN A 62 -33.88 20.74 -22.35
C GLN A 62 -32.45 20.18 -22.48
N ALA A 63 -31.58 20.88 -23.20
CA ALA A 63 -30.18 20.50 -23.36
C ALA A 63 -29.42 20.52 -22.02
N GLU A 64 -29.63 21.56 -21.20
CA GLU A 64 -29.02 21.68 -19.87
C GLU A 64 -29.49 20.59 -18.92
N ARG A 65 -30.79 20.28 -18.90
CA ARG A 65 -31.33 19.17 -18.11
C ARG A 65 -30.71 17.82 -18.53
N TYR A 66 -30.57 17.59 -19.83
CA TYR A 66 -29.93 16.36 -20.33
C TYR A 66 -28.46 16.28 -19.91
N LEU A 67 -27.74 17.41 -19.99
CA LEU A 67 -26.36 17.49 -19.52
C LEU A 67 -26.25 17.15 -18.03
N VAL A 68 -27.07 17.76 -17.17
CA VAL A 68 -27.08 17.47 -15.72
C VAL A 68 -27.35 15.98 -15.45
N MET A 69 -28.30 15.37 -16.16
CA MET A 69 -28.55 13.93 -16.04
C MET A 69 -27.32 13.08 -16.41
N LYS A 70 -26.57 13.47 -17.45
CA LYS A 70 -25.33 12.78 -17.83
C LYS A 70 -24.20 12.97 -16.83
N LEU A 71 -24.07 14.17 -16.26
CA LEU A 71 -23.10 14.45 -15.20
C LEU A 71 -23.39 13.59 -13.96
N MET A 72 -24.66 13.48 -13.56
CA MET A 72 -25.06 12.63 -12.42
C MET A 72 -24.83 11.15 -12.67
N ALA A 73 -25.06 10.66 -13.90
CA ALA A 73 -24.74 9.29 -14.26
C ALA A 73 -23.23 9.00 -14.20
N GLN A 74 -22.38 9.94 -14.65
CA GLN A 74 -20.93 9.81 -14.51
C GLN A 74 -20.48 9.86 -13.06
N LYS A 75 -21.10 10.72 -12.24
CA LYS A 75 -20.86 10.77 -10.79
C LYS A 75 -21.12 9.42 -10.13
N GLU A 76 -22.24 8.76 -10.45
CA GLU A 76 -22.58 7.45 -9.91
C GLU A 76 -21.53 6.38 -10.29
N ILE A 77 -21.06 6.39 -11.55
CA ILE A 77 -19.97 5.51 -12.00
C ILE A 77 -18.70 5.74 -11.19
N LEU A 78 -18.34 7.00 -10.92
CA LEU A 78 -17.16 7.33 -10.14
C LEU A 78 -17.30 6.93 -8.67
N LEU A 79 -18.48 7.08 -8.06
CA LEU A 79 -18.73 6.60 -6.69
C LEU A 79 -18.54 5.09 -6.60
N ASN A 80 -19.12 4.32 -7.54
CA ASN A 80 -18.91 2.87 -7.61
C ASN A 80 -17.42 2.51 -7.78
N ARG A 81 -16.68 3.30 -8.57
CA ARG A 81 -15.23 3.12 -8.73
C ARG A 81 -14.46 3.42 -7.45
N GLN A 82 -14.85 4.44 -6.69
CA GLN A 82 -14.24 4.78 -5.39
C GLN A 82 -14.44 3.65 -4.37
N ASP A 83 -15.62 3.05 -4.32
CA ASP A 83 -15.90 1.91 -3.44
C ASP A 83 -15.02 0.72 -3.80
N TYR A 84 -14.97 0.37 -5.10
CA TYR A 84 -14.08 -0.68 -5.60
C TYR A 84 -12.60 -0.42 -5.27
N LEU A 85 -12.11 0.79 -5.51
CA LEU A 85 -10.73 1.16 -5.24
C LEU A 85 -10.41 1.09 -3.74
N SER A 86 -11.35 1.47 -2.87
CA SER A 86 -11.18 1.39 -1.42
C SER A 86 -11.00 -0.06 -0.95
N ASP A 87 -11.75 -1.00 -1.53
CA ASP A 87 -11.58 -2.43 -1.26
C ASP A 87 -10.23 -2.97 -1.76
N GLU A 88 -9.83 -2.59 -2.97
CA GLU A 88 -8.52 -2.96 -3.54
C GLU A 88 -7.35 -2.41 -2.71
N ILE A 89 -7.43 -1.16 -2.24
CA ILE A 89 -6.44 -0.55 -1.34
C ILE A 89 -6.35 -1.33 -0.03
N SER A 90 -7.49 -1.70 0.57
CA SER A 90 -7.54 -2.52 1.78
C SER A 90 -6.86 -3.88 1.58
N SER A 91 -7.13 -4.53 0.44
CA SER A 91 -6.50 -5.80 0.06
C SER A 91 -4.98 -5.66 -0.17
N ALA A 92 -4.57 -4.65 -0.94
CA ALA A 92 -3.16 -4.37 -1.23
C ALA A 92 -2.36 -4.03 0.03
N SER A 93 -2.95 -3.25 0.95
CA SER A 93 -2.35 -2.91 2.24
C SER A 93 -2.12 -4.15 3.11
N LYS A 94 -3.07 -5.09 3.15
CA LYS A 94 -2.89 -6.39 3.82
C LYS A 94 -1.74 -7.20 3.21
N ASN A 95 -1.60 -7.19 1.89
CA ASN A 95 -0.48 -7.85 1.22
C ASN A 95 0.88 -7.23 1.58
N VAL A 96 0.99 -5.90 1.56
CA VAL A 96 2.21 -5.19 2.02
C VAL A 96 2.56 -5.58 3.45
N SER A 97 1.55 -5.61 4.33
CA SER A 97 1.69 -5.97 5.74
C SER A 97 2.16 -7.42 5.92
N ALA A 98 1.58 -8.36 5.16
CA ALA A 98 1.99 -9.77 5.18
C ALA A 98 3.45 -9.97 4.71
N ILE A 99 3.90 -9.19 3.72
CA ILE A 99 5.32 -9.19 3.30
C ILE A 99 6.21 -8.62 4.41
N GLN A 100 5.77 -7.55 5.08
CA GLN A 100 6.49 -6.96 6.20
C GLN A 100 6.64 -7.96 7.36
N SER A 101 5.57 -8.66 7.76
CA SER A 101 5.66 -9.68 8.80
C SER A 101 6.64 -10.81 8.47
N LYS A 102 6.75 -11.20 7.19
CA LYS A 102 7.76 -12.17 6.74
C LYS A 102 9.19 -11.63 6.89
N ILE A 103 9.41 -10.35 6.59
CA ILE A 103 10.71 -9.69 6.78
C ILE A 103 11.07 -9.68 8.26
N ASP A 104 10.13 -9.30 9.12
CA ASP A 104 10.34 -9.20 10.56
C ASP A 104 10.70 -10.57 11.16
N PHE A 105 9.95 -11.61 10.80
CA PHE A 105 10.26 -12.98 11.20
C PHE A 105 11.67 -13.45 10.76
N ILE A 106 12.09 -13.13 9.53
CA ILE A 106 13.44 -13.47 9.05
C ILE A 106 14.51 -12.73 9.87
N ASN A 107 14.25 -11.47 10.24
CA ASN A 107 15.17 -10.67 11.05
C ASN A 107 15.28 -11.22 12.48
N GLU A 108 14.17 -11.64 13.09
CA GLU A 108 14.16 -12.32 14.39
C GLU A 108 14.96 -13.61 14.36
N LEU A 109 14.74 -14.47 13.36
CA LEU A 109 15.51 -15.70 13.17
C LEU A 109 17.01 -15.41 12.99
N LYS A 110 17.35 -14.33 12.28
CA LYS A 110 18.75 -13.92 12.09
C LYS A 110 19.38 -13.50 13.42
N LEU A 111 18.67 -12.73 14.24
CA LEU A 111 19.13 -12.31 15.57
C LEU A 111 19.35 -13.52 16.48
N GLN A 112 18.42 -14.47 16.49
CA GLN A 112 18.55 -15.72 17.26
C GLN A 112 19.81 -16.50 16.83
N LYS A 113 20.04 -16.65 15.52
CA LYS A 113 21.22 -17.37 15.00
C LYS A 113 22.53 -16.66 15.29
N LEU A 114 22.54 -15.32 15.33
CA LEU A 114 23.70 -14.54 15.77
C LEU A 114 23.98 -14.75 17.25
N GLY A 115 22.93 -14.77 18.09
CA GLY A 115 23.03 -15.08 19.52
C GLY A 115 23.62 -16.46 19.79
N GLU A 116 23.11 -17.50 19.11
CA GLU A 116 23.62 -18.87 19.21
C GLU A 116 25.11 -18.97 18.84
N LEU A 117 25.56 -18.21 17.82
CA LEU A 117 26.97 -18.21 17.43
C LEU A 117 27.85 -17.53 18.48
N LYS A 118 27.40 -16.40 19.05
CA LYS A 118 28.13 -15.71 20.12
C LYS A 118 28.26 -16.57 21.38
N ALA A 119 27.18 -17.23 21.80
CA ALA A 119 27.21 -18.13 22.95
C ALA A 119 28.21 -19.28 22.73
N LYS A 120 28.19 -19.92 21.56
CA LYS A 120 29.16 -20.97 21.23
C LYS A 120 30.61 -20.50 21.19
N GLN A 121 30.85 -19.24 20.80
CA GLN A 121 32.20 -18.66 20.84
C GLN A 121 32.67 -18.46 22.28
N GLN A 122 31.80 -17.93 23.15
CA GLN A 122 32.10 -17.76 24.58
C GLN A 122 32.36 -19.09 25.27
N ASP A 123 31.54 -20.12 25.02
CA ASP A 123 31.75 -21.46 25.57
C ASP A 123 33.11 -22.05 25.13
N PHE A 124 33.51 -21.82 23.88
CA PHE A 124 34.79 -22.29 23.35
C PHE A 124 35.97 -21.57 24.00
N GLU A 125 35.91 -20.24 24.13
CA GLU A 125 36.92 -19.43 24.82
C GLU A 125 37.08 -19.84 26.29
N GLU A 126 35.97 -20.12 26.98
CA GLU A 126 35.99 -20.55 28.38
C GLU A 126 36.61 -21.96 28.54
N GLN A 127 36.32 -22.88 27.61
CA GLN A 127 36.96 -24.21 27.57
C GLN A 127 38.47 -24.13 27.31
N GLU A 128 38.92 -23.25 26.40
CA GLU A 128 40.36 -23.00 26.16
C GLU A 128 41.05 -22.44 27.41
N LEU A 129 40.42 -21.47 28.10
CA LEU A 129 40.94 -20.90 29.34
C LEU A 129 41.07 -21.96 30.46
N GLN A 130 40.10 -22.85 30.60
CA GLN A 130 40.14 -23.92 31.59
C GLN A 130 41.19 -24.98 31.27
N THR A 131 41.44 -25.28 29.99
CA THR A 131 42.50 -26.21 29.58
C THR A 131 43.90 -25.62 29.74
N MET A 132 44.09 -24.31 29.50
CA MET A 132 45.36 -23.63 29.76
C MET A 132 45.69 -23.52 31.26
N LYS A 133 44.70 -23.32 32.14
CA LYS A 133 44.92 -23.28 33.60
C LYS A 133 45.28 -24.63 34.23
N LYS A 134 45.04 -25.74 33.53
CA LYS A 134 45.34 -27.11 34.00
C LYS A 134 46.71 -27.63 33.54
N ARG A 135 47.43 -26.87 32.71
CA ARG A 135 48.82 -27.14 32.32
C ARG A 135 49.76 -26.32 33.20
#